data_AF-N9W6V3-F1
#
_entry.id   AF-N9W6V3-F1
#
_cell.length_a   1.000
_cell.length_b   1.000
_cell.length_c   1.000
_cell.angle_alpha   90.00
_cell.angle_beta   90.00
_cell.angle_gamma   90.00
#
_symmetry.space_group_name_H-M   'P 1'
#
loop_
_entity.id
_entity.type
_entity.pdbx_description
1 polymer ?
#
loop_
_entity_poly.entity_id
_entity_poly.type
_entity_poly.pdbx_seq_one_letter_code
_entity_poly.pdbx_strand_id
1 'polypeptide(L)'
;MELSDIGRKMKVVLVKFIRSSFDNLYSYKTDIDDLKENDYIVVQANDEYSLAKVVRYTNDSNKIEKATKWVVQKIDIEQFKNKLFLGELE
;
A
#
# COMPACT_ATOMS: atom_id res chain seq x y z
N MET A 1 20.60 -10.11 23.45
CA MET A 1 20.69 -10.09 21.97
C MET A 1 19.26 -9.93 21.49
N GLU A 2 18.85 -8.70 21.17
CA GLU A 2 17.49 -8.42 20.70
C GLU A 2 17.30 -9.05 19.31
N LEU A 3 16.22 -9.81 19.15
CA LEU A 3 15.81 -10.46 17.90
C LEU A 3 15.08 -9.46 16.98
N SER A 4 15.61 -8.25 16.80
CA SER A 4 14.98 -7.22 15.97
C SER A 4 15.26 -7.35 14.47
N ASP A 5 16.20 -8.22 14.07
CA ASP A 5 16.67 -8.34 12.68
C ASP A 5 16.21 -9.62 11.96
N ILE A 6 14.99 -10.08 12.18
CA ILE A 6 14.30 -10.93 11.18
C ILE A 6 13.91 -9.97 10.05
N GLY A 7 14.87 -9.65 9.18
CA GLY A 7 14.79 -8.60 8.18
C GLY A 7 13.45 -8.62 7.44
N ARG A 8 12.70 -7.53 7.55
CA ARG A 8 11.43 -7.39 6.84
C ARG A 8 11.68 -7.61 5.34
N LYS A 9 11.12 -8.69 4.80
CA LYS A 9 11.36 -9.08 3.41
C LYS A 9 10.66 -8.07 2.52
N MET A 10 11.45 -7.24 1.83
CA MET A 10 10.94 -6.31 0.83
C MET A 10 10.18 -7.09 -0.26
N LYS A 11 8.94 -6.66 -0.48
CA LYS A 11 8.03 -7.13 -1.52
C LYS A 11 7.68 -5.98 -2.45
N VAL A 12 7.06 -6.30 -3.59
CA VAL A 12 6.55 -5.29 -4.52
C VAL A 12 5.07 -5.47 -4.74
N VAL A 13 4.33 -4.38 -4.62
CA VAL A 13 2.89 -4.30 -4.84
C VAL A 13 2.58 -3.40 -6.03
N LEU A 14 1.63 -3.84 -6.85
CA LEU A 14 1.06 -3.06 -7.94
C LEU A 14 -0.14 -2.28 -7.43
N VAL A 15 -0.21 -1.00 -7.80
CA VAL A 15 -1.21 -0.05 -7.30
C VAL A 15 -1.79 0.79 -8.43
N LYS A 16 -2.99 1.31 -8.22
CA LYS A 16 -3.63 2.34 -9.07
C LYS A 16 -3.93 3.57 -8.23
N PHE A 17 -3.69 4.76 -8.77
CA PHE A 17 -4.03 6.00 -8.08
C PHE A 17 -5.53 6.29 -8.19
N ILE A 18 -6.16 6.67 -7.07
CA ILE A 18 -7.61 6.83 -6.96
C ILE A 18 -8.14 7.95 -7.86
N ARG A 19 -7.35 9.00 -8.06
CA ARG A 19 -7.73 10.20 -8.85
C ARG A 19 -7.09 10.26 -10.24
N SER A 20 -6.48 9.17 -10.70
CA SER A 20 -5.86 9.13 -12.03
C SER A 20 -6.92 8.85 -13.09
N SER A 21 -6.99 9.70 -14.12
CA SER A 21 -7.80 9.46 -15.33
C SER A 21 -7.27 8.29 -16.18
N PHE A 22 -6.06 7.80 -15.88
CA PHE A 22 -5.42 6.69 -16.57
C PHE A 22 -5.41 5.42 -15.72
N ASP A 23 -5.65 4.27 -16.35
CA ASP A 23 -5.67 2.95 -15.70
C ASP A 23 -4.28 2.33 -15.47
N ASN A 24 -3.27 3.19 -15.27
CA ASN A 24 -1.87 2.78 -15.18
C ASN A 24 -1.58 2.05 -13.87
N LEU A 25 -0.80 0.97 -13.97
CA LEU A 25 -0.27 0.21 -12.83
C LEU A 25 1.12 0.72 -12.44
N TYR A 26 1.27 1.07 -11.17
CA TYR A 26 2.54 1.52 -10.59
C TYR A 26 3.09 0.49 -9.62
N SER A 27 4.41 0.36 -9.53
CA SER A 27 5.08 -0.62 -8.67
C SER A 27 5.68 0.09 -7.45
N TYR A 28 5.38 -0.41 -6.25
CA TYR A 28 5.88 0.13 -4.99
C TYR A 28 6.48 -0.97 -4.13
N LYS A 29 7.57 -0.65 -3.44
CA LYS A 29 8.17 -1.50 -2.41
C LYS A 29 7.29 -1.49 -1.17
N THR A 30 7.22 -2.61 -0.46
CA THR A 30 6.52 -2.69 0.81
C THR A 30 7.11 -3.78 1.68
N ASP A 31 7.01 -3.58 2.99
CA ASP A 31 7.28 -4.56 4.04
C ASP A 31 5.99 -5.02 4.74
N ILE A 32 4.83 -4.56 4.27
CA ILE A 32 3.52 -4.99 4.74
C ILE A 32 3.20 -6.32 4.08
N ASP A 33 2.75 -7.31 4.85
CA ASP A 33 2.54 -8.66 4.36
C ASP A 33 1.09 -8.96 3.97
N ASP A 34 0.13 -8.20 4.49
CA ASP A 34 -1.31 -8.49 4.44
C ASP A 34 -2.11 -7.52 3.54
N LEU A 35 -1.45 -6.78 2.64
CA LEU A 35 -2.15 -5.98 1.63
C LEU A 35 -3.00 -6.86 0.72
N LYS A 36 -4.29 -6.55 0.64
CA LYS A 36 -5.28 -7.23 -0.21
C LYS A 36 -5.65 -6.36 -1.40
N GLU A 37 -6.13 -7.00 -2.46
CA GLU A 37 -6.74 -6.26 -3.56
C GLU A 37 -7.84 -5.33 -3.01
N ASN A 38 -7.88 -4.11 -3.55
CA ASN A 38 -8.76 -3.03 -3.15
C ASN A 38 -8.45 -2.33 -1.81
N ASP A 39 -7.42 -2.74 -1.07
CA ASP A 39 -6.95 -1.99 0.10
C ASP A 39 -6.52 -0.58 -0.30
N TYR A 40 -6.87 0.40 0.54
CA TYR A 40 -6.40 1.77 0.40
C TYR A 40 -5.08 1.95 1.15
N ILE A 41 -4.12 2.57 0.48
CA ILE A 41 -2.78 2.78 1.02
C ILE A 41 -2.31 4.21 0.73
N VAL A 42 -1.45 4.71 1.61
CA VAL A 42 -0.63 5.89 1.35
C VAL A 42 0.70 5.43 0.78
N VAL A 43 1.14 6.06 -0.30
CA VAL A 43 2.42 5.79 -0.94
C VAL A 43 3.26 7.06 -1.03
N GLN A 44 4.58 6.90 -1.07
CA GLN A 44 5.51 8.01 -1.28
C GLN A 44 5.33 8.59 -2.69
N ALA A 45 5.27 9.91 -2.81
CA ALA A 45 5.22 10.61 -4.09
C ALA A 45 6.24 11.75 -4.12
N ASN A 46 7.46 11.51 -4.63
CA ASN A 46 8.55 12.50 -4.63
C ASN A 46 8.77 13.09 -3.22
N ASP A 47 8.40 14.36 -3.02
CA ASP A 47 8.46 15.16 -1.79
C ASP A 47 7.15 15.16 -0.97
N GLU A 48 6.11 14.48 -1.45
CA GLU A 48 4.81 14.35 -0.81
C GLU A 48 4.36 12.87 -0.68
N TYR A 49 3.06 12.67 -0.49
CA TYR A 49 2.38 11.38 -0.48
C TYR A 49 1.22 11.37 -1.47
N SER A 50 0.76 10.17 -1.81
CA SER A 50 -0.46 9.99 -2.60
C SER A 50 -1.28 8.81 -2.11
N LEU A 51 -2.57 8.82 -2.44
CA LEU A 51 -3.48 7.72 -2.13
C LEU A 51 -3.61 6.79 -3.33
N ALA A 52 -3.37 5.51 -3.07
CA ALA A 52 -3.47 4.46 -4.07
C ALA A 52 -4.31 3.30 -3.55
N LYS A 53 -4.80 2.50 -4.50
CA LYS A 53 -5.52 1.28 -4.27
C LYS A 53 -4.66 0.10 -4.68
N VAL A 54 -4.54 -0.89 -3.81
CA VAL A 54 -3.78 -2.12 -4.07
C VAL A 54 -4.48 -2.92 -5.16
N VAL A 55 -3.69 -3.41 -6.12
CA VAL A 55 -4.15 -4.38 -7.12
C VAL A 55 -3.68 -5.78 -6.72
N ARG A 56 -2.36 -5.98 -6.55
CA ARG A 56 -1.78 -7.27 -6.13
C ARG A 56 -0.29 -7.15 -5.85
N TYR A 57 0.27 -8.11 -5.10
CA TYR A 57 1.72 -8.33 -5.10
C TYR A 57 2.21 -8.83 -6.46
N THR A 58 3.49 -8.62 -6.74
CA THR A 58 4.14 -9.12 -7.95
C THR A 58 5.55 -9.61 -7.67
N ASN A 59 5.93 -10.67 -8.39
CA ASN A 59 7.29 -11.20 -8.46
C ASN A 59 7.92 -10.99 -9.85
N ASP A 60 7.28 -10.19 -10.72
CA ASP A 60 7.78 -9.86 -12.05
C ASP A 60 9.03 -8.96 -11.93
N SER A 61 10.16 -9.42 -12.48
CA SER A 61 11.44 -8.72 -12.38
C SER A 61 11.38 -7.30 -12.93
N ASN A 62 10.70 -7.07 -14.06
CA ASN A 62 10.56 -5.75 -14.66
C ASN A 62 9.75 -4.81 -13.77
N LYS A 63 8.77 -5.33 -13.02
CA LYS A 63 7.99 -4.53 -12.07
C LYS A 63 8.80 -4.25 -10.81
N ILE A 64 9.58 -5.22 -10.35
CA ILE A 64 10.47 -5.05 -9.20
C ILE A 64 11.52 -3.96 -9.47
N GLU A 65 12.16 -3.99 -10.64
CA GLU A 65 13.15 -2.97 -11.02
C GLU A 65 12.56 -1.55 -11.09
N LYS A 66 11.30 -1.43 -11.50
CA LYS A 66 10.59 -0.14 -11.56
C LYS A 66 10.11 0.36 -10.20
N ALA A 67 10.06 -0.49 -9.18
CA ALA A 67 9.65 -0.10 -7.84
C ALA A 67 10.80 0.64 -7.15
N THR A 68 10.78 1.98 -7.19
CA THR A 68 11.80 2.83 -6.55
C THR A 68 11.32 3.49 -5.25
N LYS A 69 9.99 3.56 -5.06
CA LYS A 69 9.32 4.22 -3.93
C LYS A 69 8.62 3.21 -3.03
N TRP A 70 8.29 3.63 -1.81
CA TRP A 70 7.70 2.76 -0.79
C TRP A 70 6.23 3.04 -0.52
N VAL A 71 5.50 1.98 -0.14
CA VAL A 71 4.24 2.11 0.60
C VAL A 71 4.56 2.67 1.98
N VAL A 72 3.81 3.69 2.39
CA VAL A 72 4.00 4.37 3.68
C VAL A 72 3.11 3.75 4.75
N GLN A 73 1.82 3.54 4.45
CA GLN A 73 0.88 2.94 5.39
C GLN A 73 -0.35 2.34 4.69
N LYS A 74 -0.96 1.33 5.33
CA LYS A 74 -2.30 0.82 5.03
C LYS A 74 -3.34 1.64 5.79
N ILE A 75 -4.45 1.98 5.13
CA ILE A 75 -5.55 2.72 5.72
C ILE A 75 -6.60 1.72 6.21
N ASP A 76 -6.89 1.74 7.52
CA ASP A 76 -7.91 0.87 8.13
C ASP A 76 -9.33 1.43 7.92
N ILE A 77 -9.84 1.22 6.71
CA ILE A 77 -11.20 1.66 6.33
C ILE A 77 -12.28 0.84 7.04
N GLU A 78 -12.02 -0.43 7.35
CA GLU A 78 -13.01 -1.30 8.00
C GLU A 78 -13.25 -0.89 9.45
N GLN A 79 -12.20 -0.52 10.18
CA GLN A 79 -12.37 0.08 11.51
C GLN A 79 -13.22 1.35 11.45
N PHE A 80 -12.98 2.24 10.48
CA PHE A 80 -13.76 3.46 10.33
C PHE A 80 -15.24 3.16 10.02
N LYS A 81 -15.53 2.24 9.10
CA LYS A 81 -16.90 1.82 8.79
C LYS A 81 -17.62 1.23 10.00
N ASN A 82 -16.93 0.46 10.82
CA ASN A 82 -17.50 -0.11 12.04
C ASN A 82 -17.89 0.97 13.04
N LYS A 83 -17.01 1.97 13.26
CA LYS A 83 -17.32 3.11 14.13
C LYS A 83 -18.53 3.90 13.62
N LEU A 84 -18.63 4.12 12.31
CA LEU A 84 -19.80 4.74 11.69
C LEU A 84 -21.07 3.93 11.91
N PHE A 85 -21.00 2.61 11.68
CA PHE A 85 -22.15 1.72 11.84
C PHE A 85 -22.65 1.66 13.29
N LEU A 86 -21.75 1.72 14.26
CA LEU A 86 -22.06 1.69 15.70
C LEU A 86 -22.46 3.07 16.26
N GLY A 87 -22.36 4.14 15.47
CA GLY A 87 -22.65 5.51 15.93
C GLY A 87 -21.60 6.07 16.88
N GLU A 88 -20.38 5.54 16.91
CA GLU A 88 -19.32 5.95 17.85
C GLU A 88 -18.62 7.26 17.49
N LEU A 89 -19.03 7.90 16.39
CA LEU A 89 -18.46 9.16 15.89
C LEU A 89 -19.41 10.36 16.09
N GLU A 90 -20.56 10.13 16.73
CA GLU A 90 -21.56 11.14 17.14
C GLU A 90 -21.50 11.34 18.65
#